data_AF-A0A8H3IRT9-F1
#
_entry.id   AF-A0A8H3IRT9-F1
#
_cell.length_a   1.000
_cell.length_b   1.000
_cell.length_c   1.000
_cell.angle_alpha   90.00
_cell.angle_beta   90.00
_cell.angle_gamma   90.00
#
_symmetry.space_group_name_H-M   'P 1'
#
loop_
_entity.id
_entity.type
_entity.pdbx_description
1 polymer ?
#
loop_
_entity_poly.entity_id
_entity_poly.type
_entity_poly.pdbx_seq_one_letter_code
_entity_poly.pdbx_strand_id
1 'polypeptide(L)'
;MEAMSKESARTGYRVIVTGFGANKNAPYGNATSNPSGEIAKMMPTSLRAEDPLNSSGVEIDILKIKDEWAAIDVTYMQQRAAIKAMHEKHGTDVDLWIHLGRQSEDFYTCERRAFRQDFTCSWLGEPDQKGYYGRPDNVKQNVDDIGPNPWLAVPLGLNTEVHVTRTVAKADEVYKRSYGSTSNTANEPQFLPDIRSHVEAASMACGFVFYESLAHCWVAGRKRHVLFCHVPREVDESSITRGTHAVLAIIGAAIADIIESAKPRADGGRAEWAIRFMNEP
;
A
#
# COMPACT_ATOMS: atom_id res chain seq x y z
N MET A 1 39.35 -2.57 -22.55
CA MET A 1 38.53 -3.76 -22.30
C MET A 1 37.83 -3.53 -20.97
N GLU A 2 36.70 -2.84 -21.01
CA GLU A 2 35.88 -2.54 -19.84
C GLU A 2 34.97 -3.74 -19.57
N ALA A 3 35.14 -4.35 -18.41
CA ALA A 3 34.26 -5.41 -17.94
C ALA A 3 32.93 -4.77 -17.52
N MET A 4 31.94 -4.82 -18.41
CA MET A 4 30.54 -4.66 -18.02
C MET A 4 30.21 -5.78 -17.03
N SER A 5 30.02 -5.43 -15.76
CA SER A 5 29.51 -6.35 -14.75
C SER A 5 28.14 -6.85 -15.21
N LYS A 6 28.04 -8.15 -15.50
CA LYS A 6 26.76 -8.83 -15.65
C LYS A 6 26.07 -8.84 -14.29
N GLU A 7 25.27 -7.81 -14.05
CA GLU A 7 24.24 -7.86 -13.02
C GLU A 7 23.30 -9.01 -13.42
N SER A 8 23.36 -10.12 -12.70
CA SER A 8 22.46 -11.25 -12.96
C SER A 8 21.04 -10.73 -12.76
N ALA A 9 20.27 -10.62 -13.85
CA ALA A 9 18.90 -10.15 -13.79
C ALA A 9 18.13 -11.01 -12.77
N ARG A 10 17.61 -10.38 -11.72
CA ARG A 10 16.78 -11.05 -10.72
C ARG A 10 15.55 -11.62 -11.43
N THR A 11 15.30 -12.92 -11.28
CA THR A 11 14.26 -13.64 -12.04
C THR A 11 12.86 -13.50 -11.45
N GLY A 12 12.71 -12.81 -10.32
CA GLY A 12 11.43 -12.60 -9.62
C GLY A 12 11.15 -11.12 -9.36
N TYR A 13 10.14 -10.82 -8.54
CA TYR A 13 9.80 -9.48 -8.02
C TYR A 13 9.95 -9.44 -6.52
N ARG A 14 10.32 -8.29 -5.94
CA ARG A 14 10.50 -8.14 -4.49
C ARG A 14 9.52 -7.12 -3.97
N VAL A 15 8.77 -7.51 -2.96
CA VAL A 15 7.68 -6.74 -2.38
C VAL A 15 7.95 -6.53 -0.89
N ILE A 16 7.77 -5.31 -0.42
CA ILE A 16 7.67 -5.02 1.02
C ILE A 16 6.20 -4.82 1.36
N VAL A 17 5.75 -5.48 2.43
CA VAL A 17 4.41 -5.30 3.01
C VAL A 17 4.57 -4.80 4.44
N THR A 18 3.93 -3.69 4.78
CA THR A 18 3.93 -3.12 6.14
C THR A 18 2.52 -2.98 6.68
N GLY A 19 2.37 -2.93 8.00
CA GLY A 19 1.10 -2.62 8.67
C GLY A 19 1.33 -1.82 9.96
N PHE A 20 0.26 -1.22 10.49
CA PHE A 20 0.33 -0.45 11.72
C PHE A 20 0.29 -1.33 12.96
N GLY A 21 0.91 -0.82 14.03
CA GLY A 21 0.92 -1.48 15.32
C GLY A 21 -0.40 -1.39 16.08
N ALA A 22 -0.47 -2.14 17.18
CA ALA A 22 -1.50 -1.96 18.18
C ALA A 22 -1.48 -0.51 18.69
N ASN A 23 -2.62 0.17 18.61
CA ASN A 23 -2.74 1.55 19.05
C ASN A 23 -3.14 1.57 20.53
N LYS A 24 -2.15 1.51 21.42
CA LYS A 24 -2.36 1.43 22.87
C LYS A 24 -3.02 2.66 23.50
N ASN A 25 -3.05 3.80 22.78
CA ASN A 25 -3.62 5.07 23.26
C ASN A 25 -4.56 5.69 22.21
N ALA A 26 -5.22 4.89 21.37
CA ALA A 26 -6.11 5.43 20.34
C ALA A 26 -7.26 6.21 20.99
N PRO A 27 -7.66 7.37 20.44
CA PRO A 27 -8.87 8.06 20.89
C PRO A 27 -10.15 7.22 20.76
N TYR A 28 -10.09 6.11 20.02
CA TYR A 28 -11.19 5.16 19.78
C TYR A 28 -11.02 3.81 20.51
N GLY A 29 -10.17 3.74 21.54
CA GLY A 29 -10.04 2.59 22.44
C GLY A 29 -8.67 1.92 22.44
N ASN A 30 -8.34 1.22 23.53
CA ASN A 30 -7.12 0.42 23.67
C ASN A 30 -7.24 -0.85 22.82
N ALA A 31 -6.94 -0.75 21.52
CA ALA A 31 -6.87 -1.93 20.66
C ALA A 31 -5.56 -2.69 20.96
N THR A 32 -5.68 -3.90 21.49
CA THR A 32 -4.55 -4.81 21.75
C THR A 32 -3.89 -5.32 20.47
N SER A 33 -4.56 -5.18 19.32
CA SER A 33 -4.08 -5.56 18.00
C SER A 33 -4.57 -4.58 16.92
N ASN A 34 -3.92 -4.61 15.76
CA ASN A 34 -4.31 -3.85 14.58
C ASN A 34 -4.33 -4.80 13.38
N PRO A 35 -5.46 -4.94 12.67
CA PRO A 35 -5.60 -5.94 11.60
C PRO A 35 -4.56 -5.76 10.49
N SER A 36 -4.16 -4.52 10.18
CA SER A 36 -3.12 -4.26 9.19
C SER A 36 -1.76 -4.87 9.59
N GLY A 37 -1.35 -4.72 10.85
CA GLY A 37 -0.14 -5.32 11.39
C GLY A 37 -0.24 -6.84 11.51
N GLU A 38 -1.39 -7.38 11.93
CA GLU A 38 -1.60 -8.83 12.03
C GLU A 38 -1.57 -9.51 10.64
N ILE A 39 -2.20 -8.92 9.62
CA ILE A 39 -2.13 -9.40 8.24
C ILE A 39 -0.67 -9.36 7.73
N ALA A 40 0.07 -8.27 7.98
CA ALA A 40 1.46 -8.15 7.56
C ALA A 40 2.36 -9.24 8.19
N LYS A 41 2.12 -9.61 9.47
CA LYS A 41 2.85 -10.72 10.13
C LYS A 41 2.56 -12.07 9.48
N MET A 42 1.32 -12.28 9.06
CA MET A 42 0.81 -13.53 8.47
C MET A 42 1.16 -13.74 7.01
N MET A 43 1.64 -12.72 6.29
CA MET A 43 2.15 -12.86 4.92
C MET A 43 3.12 -14.06 4.80
N PRO A 44 3.22 -14.77 3.68
CA PRO A 44 4.34 -15.69 3.43
C PRO A 44 5.64 -14.91 3.14
N THR A 45 6.78 -15.60 3.02
CA THR A 45 8.06 -14.99 2.60
C THR A 45 8.26 -14.99 1.09
N SER A 46 7.47 -15.80 0.38
CA SER A 46 7.43 -15.80 -1.08
C SER A 46 6.05 -16.23 -1.56
N LEU A 47 5.72 -15.82 -2.78
CA LEU A 47 4.52 -16.21 -3.51
C LEU A 47 4.98 -16.79 -4.85
N ARG A 48 4.76 -18.10 -5.04
CA ARG A 48 5.22 -18.83 -6.22
C ARG A 48 4.45 -18.43 -7.47
N ALA A 49 5.05 -18.60 -8.64
CA ALA A 49 4.43 -18.29 -9.93
C ALA A 49 3.12 -19.06 -10.16
N GLU A 50 3.02 -20.28 -9.64
CA GLU A 50 1.88 -21.20 -9.78
C GLU A 50 0.83 -21.03 -8.68
N ASP A 51 1.08 -20.16 -7.70
CA ASP A 51 0.12 -19.93 -6.62
C ASP A 51 -1.20 -19.39 -7.20
N PRO A 52 -2.37 -19.96 -6.83
CA PRO A 52 -3.67 -19.52 -7.36
C PRO A 52 -3.96 -18.03 -7.15
N LEU A 53 -3.39 -17.41 -6.11
CA LEU A 53 -3.50 -15.97 -5.82
C LEU A 53 -2.49 -15.13 -6.59
N ASN A 54 -1.46 -15.74 -7.16
CA ASN A 54 -0.45 -15.05 -7.94
C ASN A 54 -0.83 -14.99 -9.43
N SER A 55 -1.37 -13.85 -9.85
CA SER A 55 -1.71 -13.63 -11.26
C SER A 55 -0.55 -13.10 -12.12
N SER A 56 0.63 -12.89 -11.54
CA SER A 56 1.78 -12.36 -12.28
C SER A 56 2.52 -13.40 -13.12
N GLY A 57 2.39 -14.69 -12.77
CA GLY A 57 3.13 -15.78 -13.42
C GLY A 57 4.63 -15.78 -13.17
N VAL A 58 5.12 -14.99 -12.19
CA VAL A 58 6.52 -14.94 -11.77
C VAL A 58 6.65 -15.16 -10.26
N GLU A 59 7.83 -15.54 -9.81
CA GLU A 59 8.12 -15.66 -8.38
C GLU A 59 8.21 -14.28 -7.72
N ILE A 60 7.57 -14.13 -6.55
CA ILE A 60 7.56 -12.89 -5.79
C ILE A 60 8.15 -13.16 -4.39
N ASP A 61 9.25 -12.49 -4.08
CA ASP A 61 9.83 -12.44 -2.74
C ASP A 61 9.05 -11.42 -1.90
N ILE A 62 8.48 -11.85 -0.78
CA ILE A 62 7.78 -10.96 0.16
C ILE A 62 8.69 -10.76 1.38
N LEU A 63 9.29 -9.58 1.45
CA LEU A 63 10.13 -9.19 2.56
C LEU A 63 9.28 -8.89 3.79
N LYS A 64 9.35 -9.79 4.77
CA LYS A 64 8.84 -9.54 6.12
C LYS A 64 9.85 -8.70 6.88
N ILE A 65 9.47 -7.50 7.27
CA ILE A 65 10.29 -6.71 8.18
C ILE A 65 9.82 -6.99 9.62
N LYS A 66 10.26 -8.15 10.16
CA LYS A 66 9.72 -8.75 11.39
C LYS A 66 9.97 -7.94 12.67
N ASP A 67 11.08 -7.22 12.78
CA ASP A 67 11.54 -6.72 14.09
C ASP A 67 11.54 -5.18 14.25
N GLU A 68 11.28 -4.44 13.17
CA GLU A 68 11.22 -2.97 13.21
C GLU A 68 9.82 -2.42 12.83
N TRP A 69 8.89 -3.24 12.30
CA TRP A 69 7.76 -2.72 11.49
C TRP A 69 6.44 -3.48 11.50
N ALA A 70 6.35 -4.64 12.15
CA ALA A 70 5.04 -5.27 12.38
C ALA A 70 4.12 -4.38 13.25
N ALA A 71 4.66 -3.26 13.72
CA ALA A 71 3.96 -2.12 14.24
C ALA A 71 4.63 -0.82 13.75
N ILE A 72 4.21 -0.22 12.63
CA ILE A 72 4.38 1.23 12.50
C ILE A 72 3.68 1.84 13.72
N ASP A 73 4.48 2.35 14.66
CA ASP A 73 3.95 3.06 15.81
C ASP A 73 3.21 4.30 15.30
N VAL A 74 2.13 4.65 15.97
CA VAL A 74 1.11 5.50 15.36
C VAL A 74 1.48 6.99 15.36
N THR A 75 2.73 7.36 15.71
CA THR A 75 3.22 8.75 15.61
C THR A 75 3.71 9.09 14.22
N TYR A 76 3.49 10.34 13.80
CA TYR A 76 4.00 10.84 12.51
C TYR A 76 5.54 10.87 12.46
N MET A 77 6.20 11.14 13.59
CA MET A 77 7.67 11.22 13.66
C MET A 77 8.31 9.87 13.38
N GLN A 78 7.83 8.82 14.08
CA GLN A 78 8.34 7.47 13.88
C GLN A 78 7.99 6.99 12.46
N GLN A 79 6.78 7.25 11.98
CA GLN A 79 6.38 6.94 10.60
C GLN A 79 7.36 7.49 9.57
N ARG A 80 7.68 8.79 9.62
CA ARG A 80 8.63 9.42 8.69
C ARG A 80 10.02 8.83 8.79
N ALA A 81 10.57 8.76 10.01
CA ALA A 81 11.93 8.26 10.23
C ALA A 81 12.09 6.84 9.71
N ALA A 82 11.08 6.03 9.97
CA ALA A 82 11.06 4.66 9.58
C ALA A 82 10.93 4.57 8.04
N ILE A 83 9.97 5.27 7.40
CA ILE A 83 9.75 5.18 5.93
C ILE A 83 11.03 5.59 5.19
N LYS A 84 11.70 6.62 5.68
CA LYS A 84 13.02 7.03 5.21
C LYS A 84 14.04 5.90 5.29
N ALA A 85 14.19 5.27 6.45
CA ALA A 85 15.14 4.18 6.65
C ALA A 85 14.88 3.00 5.69
N MET A 86 13.62 2.65 5.42
CA MET A 86 13.32 1.59 4.46
C MET A 86 13.70 1.96 3.04
N HIS A 87 13.36 3.16 2.58
CA HIS A 87 13.71 3.57 1.23
C HIS A 87 15.21 3.76 1.04
N GLU A 88 15.95 4.14 2.08
CA GLU A 88 17.42 4.18 2.04
C GLU A 88 18.02 2.78 1.97
N LYS A 89 17.47 1.82 2.71
CA LYS A 89 17.97 0.44 2.74
C LYS A 89 17.57 -0.40 1.52
N HIS A 90 16.33 -0.23 1.05
CA HIS A 90 15.67 -1.11 0.10
C HIS A 90 15.19 -0.40 -1.18
N GLY A 91 15.55 0.87 -1.38
CA GLY A 91 15.04 1.67 -2.48
C GLY A 91 15.40 1.13 -3.87
N THR A 92 16.47 0.36 -3.99
CA THR A 92 17.00 -0.13 -5.27
C THR A 92 16.73 -1.61 -5.52
N ASP A 93 16.31 -2.38 -4.51
CA ASP A 93 16.09 -3.82 -4.63
C ASP A 93 14.61 -4.24 -4.51
N VAL A 94 13.70 -3.30 -4.20
CA VAL A 94 12.26 -3.53 -4.08
C VAL A 94 11.50 -2.94 -5.26
N ASP A 95 10.64 -3.75 -5.86
CA ASP A 95 9.86 -3.37 -7.05
C ASP A 95 8.46 -2.85 -6.73
N LEU A 96 7.93 -3.22 -5.56
CA LEU A 96 6.60 -2.82 -5.10
C LEU A 96 6.57 -2.66 -3.58
N TRP A 97 5.98 -1.56 -3.13
CA TRP A 97 5.74 -1.24 -1.73
C TRP A 97 4.25 -1.34 -1.44
N ILE A 98 3.85 -2.03 -0.38
CA ILE A 98 2.45 -2.10 0.06
C ILE A 98 2.36 -1.72 1.53
N HIS A 99 1.60 -0.68 1.82
CA HIS A 99 1.29 -0.25 3.17
C HIS A 99 -0.16 -0.57 3.49
N LEU A 100 -0.40 -1.23 4.63
CA LEU A 100 -1.74 -1.62 5.08
C LEU A 100 -2.20 -0.68 6.19
N GLY A 101 -3.44 -0.22 6.12
CA GLY A 101 -4.11 0.60 7.14
C GLY A 101 -5.45 0.02 7.55
N ARG A 102 -5.87 0.22 8.80
CA ARG A 102 -7.22 -0.16 9.23
C ARG A 102 -8.23 0.92 8.84
N GLN A 103 -9.39 0.53 8.33
CA GLN A 103 -10.55 1.41 8.15
C GLN A 103 -11.80 0.94 8.92
N SER A 104 -12.89 1.70 8.85
CA SER A 104 -14.16 1.38 9.52
C SER A 104 -15.03 0.39 8.75
N GLU A 105 -14.87 0.39 7.44
CA GLU A 105 -15.67 -0.34 6.48
C GLU A 105 -15.30 -1.83 6.45
N ASP A 106 -16.21 -2.64 5.91
CA ASP A 106 -16.11 -4.10 5.83
C ASP A 106 -15.46 -4.60 4.53
N PHE A 107 -15.03 -3.69 3.66
CA PHE A 107 -14.33 -3.98 2.41
C PHE A 107 -12.86 -3.58 2.46
N TYR A 108 -12.08 -4.10 1.51
CA TYR A 108 -10.68 -3.76 1.28
C TYR A 108 -10.59 -2.68 0.21
N THR A 109 -9.60 -1.79 0.31
CA THR A 109 -9.34 -0.80 -0.74
C THR A 109 -7.92 -0.85 -1.25
N CYS A 110 -7.71 -0.35 -2.46
CA CYS A 110 -6.42 0.10 -2.96
C CYS A 110 -6.52 1.58 -3.32
N GLU A 111 -5.61 2.39 -2.79
CA GLU A 111 -5.64 3.85 -2.86
C GLU A 111 -4.86 4.38 -4.07
N ARG A 112 -5.40 5.39 -4.76
CA ARG A 112 -4.75 5.98 -5.95
C ARG A 112 -3.73 7.04 -5.61
N ARG A 113 -4.00 7.88 -4.61
CA ARG A 113 -3.18 9.06 -4.32
C ARG A 113 -3.11 9.39 -2.84
N ALA A 114 -2.10 10.19 -2.52
CA ALA A 114 -1.97 10.88 -1.24
C ALA A 114 -1.46 12.30 -1.46
N PHE A 115 -1.57 13.12 -0.40
CA PHE A 115 -1.23 14.54 -0.44
C PHE A 115 -0.13 14.88 0.56
N ARG A 116 0.63 15.92 0.25
CA ARG A 116 1.69 16.43 1.10
C ARG A 116 1.08 17.00 2.38
N GLN A 117 1.86 17.04 3.46
CA GLN A 117 1.38 17.47 4.78
C GLN A 117 0.78 18.88 4.85
N ASP A 118 1.18 19.77 3.96
CA ASP A 118 0.70 21.16 3.88
C ASP A 118 -0.52 21.31 2.95
N PHE A 119 -1.03 20.21 2.37
CA PHE A 119 -2.33 20.22 1.73
C PHE A 119 -3.41 20.61 2.74
N THR A 120 -4.47 21.27 2.28
CA THR A 120 -5.62 21.63 3.11
C THR A 120 -6.87 21.44 2.28
N CYS A 121 -7.91 20.87 2.87
CA CYS A 121 -9.20 20.77 2.20
C CYS A 121 -10.33 21.06 3.21
N SER A 122 -11.33 21.83 2.79
CA SER A 122 -12.49 22.17 3.61
C SER A 122 -13.52 21.03 3.70
N TRP A 123 -13.38 20.00 2.86
CA TRP A 123 -14.29 18.84 2.78
C TRP A 123 -14.18 17.92 4.00
N LEU A 124 -13.07 17.98 4.76
CA LEU A 124 -12.88 17.20 5.99
C LEU A 124 -13.64 17.76 7.20
N GLY A 125 -14.48 18.79 7.00
CA GLY A 125 -15.52 19.19 7.95
C GLY A 125 -15.06 19.99 9.16
N GLU A 126 -13.77 20.33 9.26
CA GLU A 126 -13.20 21.06 10.40
C GLU A 126 -12.70 22.44 9.92
N PRO A 127 -13.47 23.53 10.12
CA PRO A 127 -13.11 24.87 9.66
C PRO A 127 -11.76 25.38 10.21
N ASP A 128 -11.29 24.80 11.31
CA ASP A 128 -10.06 25.20 12.02
C ASP A 128 -8.90 24.19 11.86
N GLN A 129 -9.06 23.09 11.09
CA GLN A 129 -7.98 22.13 10.90
C GLN A 129 -6.89 22.73 10.01
N LYS A 130 -5.79 23.17 10.62
CA LYS A 130 -4.57 23.56 9.90
C LYS A 130 -3.91 22.29 9.33
N GLY A 131 -3.92 22.16 8.02
CA GLY A 131 -3.21 21.07 7.32
C GLY A 131 -3.97 19.74 7.26
N TYR A 132 -3.64 18.94 6.24
CA TYR A 132 -4.29 17.67 5.93
C TYR A 132 -4.01 16.63 7.02
N TYR A 133 -2.80 16.61 7.59
CA TYR A 133 -2.41 15.75 8.72
C TYR A 133 -2.40 16.48 10.08
N GLY A 134 -3.28 17.47 10.26
CA GLY A 134 -3.36 18.27 11.49
C GLY A 134 -3.98 17.55 12.70
N ARG A 135 -4.56 16.35 12.51
CA ARG A 135 -5.15 15.55 13.60
C ARG A 135 -4.04 14.97 14.49
N PRO A 136 -4.10 15.17 15.82
CA PRO A 136 -3.10 14.63 16.73
C PRO A 136 -3.04 13.09 16.72
N ASP A 137 -1.83 12.57 16.85
CA ASP A 137 -1.51 11.16 17.03
C ASP A 137 -1.66 10.71 18.50
N ASN A 138 -1.20 9.50 18.81
CA ASN A 138 -1.29 8.90 20.15
C ASN A 138 -0.48 9.63 21.24
N VAL A 139 0.50 10.46 20.87
CA VAL A 139 1.27 11.28 21.82
C VAL A 139 0.79 12.74 21.80
N LYS A 140 -0.37 13.00 21.19
CA LYS A 140 -1.00 14.31 21.06
C LYS A 140 -0.14 15.29 20.24
N GLN A 141 0.65 14.77 19.31
CA GLN A 141 1.44 15.55 18.34
C GLN A 141 0.82 15.43 16.95
N ASN A 142 1.08 16.38 16.08
CA ASN A 142 0.69 16.31 14.67
C ASN A 142 1.91 16.57 13.76
N VAL A 143 1.65 16.67 12.46
CA VAL A 143 2.71 16.82 11.46
C VAL A 143 3.51 18.14 11.58
N ASP A 144 2.99 19.15 12.29
CA ASP A 144 3.71 20.40 12.56
C ASP A 144 4.72 20.24 13.71
N ASP A 145 4.51 19.26 14.60
CA ASP A 145 5.38 19.00 15.75
C ASP A 145 6.64 18.18 15.40
N ILE A 146 6.68 17.56 14.21
CA ILE A 146 7.75 16.63 13.81
C ILE A 146 8.88 17.30 13.01
N GLY A 147 8.89 18.62 12.96
CA GLY A 147 9.90 19.42 12.28
C GLY A 147 9.54 19.81 10.84
N PRO A 148 10.48 20.41 10.10
CA PRO A 148 10.21 20.95 8.77
C PRO A 148 9.81 19.85 7.78
N ASN A 149 8.87 20.18 6.90
CA ASN A 149 8.48 19.31 5.79
C ASN A 149 9.67 19.12 4.83
N PRO A 150 10.23 17.91 4.68
CA PRO A 150 11.34 17.68 3.75
C PRO A 150 10.89 17.66 2.28
N TRP A 151 9.58 17.63 2.02
CA TRP A 151 9.00 17.42 0.69
C TRP A 151 8.53 18.71 0.00
N LEU A 152 9.04 19.88 0.41
CA LEU A 152 8.61 21.18 -0.17
C LEU A 152 8.83 21.29 -1.70
N ALA A 153 9.81 20.57 -2.24
CA ALA A 153 10.08 20.50 -3.68
C ALA A 153 9.32 19.38 -4.42
N VAL A 154 8.60 18.52 -3.68
CA VAL A 154 7.79 17.41 -4.22
C VAL A 154 6.37 17.90 -4.50
N PRO A 155 5.71 17.45 -5.59
CA PRO A 155 4.33 17.83 -5.89
C PRO A 155 3.37 17.64 -4.70
N LEU A 156 2.41 18.57 -4.58
CA LEU A 156 1.42 18.59 -3.51
C LEU A 156 0.59 17.29 -3.42
N GLY A 157 0.28 16.66 -4.54
CA GLY A 157 -0.35 15.35 -4.61
C GLY A 157 0.47 14.40 -5.47
N LEU A 158 0.55 13.14 -5.05
CA LEU A 158 1.23 12.09 -5.80
C LEU A 158 0.29 10.91 -6.02
N ASN A 159 0.30 10.40 -7.25
CA ASN A 159 -0.35 9.15 -7.62
C ASN A 159 0.67 8.00 -7.59
N THR A 160 0.19 6.81 -7.25
CA THR A 160 0.91 5.58 -7.56
C THR A 160 1.04 5.38 -9.08
N GLU A 161 2.14 4.77 -9.53
CA GLU A 161 2.30 4.33 -10.92
C GLU A 161 1.70 2.93 -11.17
N VAL A 162 1.17 2.26 -10.13
CA VAL A 162 0.38 1.03 -10.30
C VAL A 162 -1.04 1.38 -10.74
N HIS A 163 -1.56 0.72 -11.76
CA HIS A 163 -2.91 0.99 -12.26
C HIS A 163 -3.98 0.37 -11.35
N VAL A 164 -4.32 1.08 -10.26
CA VAL A 164 -5.23 0.63 -9.19
C VAL A 164 -6.52 -0.03 -9.71
N THR A 165 -7.21 0.54 -10.70
CA THR A 165 -8.45 -0.08 -11.24
C THR A 165 -8.21 -1.49 -11.78
N ARG A 166 -7.12 -1.69 -12.55
CA ARG A 166 -6.78 -2.97 -13.16
C ARG A 166 -6.32 -3.96 -12.09
N THR A 167 -5.49 -3.49 -11.16
CA THR A 167 -5.02 -4.28 -10.02
C THR A 167 -6.19 -4.81 -9.19
N VAL A 168 -7.13 -3.94 -8.80
CA VAL A 168 -8.30 -4.35 -8.01
C VAL A 168 -9.18 -5.33 -8.78
N ALA A 169 -9.50 -5.03 -10.04
CA ALA A 169 -10.34 -5.91 -10.85
C ALA A 169 -9.70 -7.30 -11.02
N LYS A 170 -8.38 -7.37 -11.22
CA LYS A 170 -7.66 -8.63 -11.35
C LYS A 170 -7.55 -9.37 -10.03
N ALA A 171 -7.29 -8.67 -8.93
CA ALA A 171 -7.25 -9.27 -7.60
C ALA A 171 -8.60 -9.88 -7.22
N ASP A 172 -9.70 -9.18 -7.48
CA ASP A 172 -11.07 -9.66 -7.28
C ASP A 172 -11.38 -10.90 -8.13
N GLU A 173 -11.06 -10.87 -9.43
CA GLU A 173 -11.22 -12.02 -10.34
C GLU A 173 -10.46 -13.26 -9.81
N VAL A 174 -9.19 -13.08 -9.45
CA VAL A 174 -8.31 -14.15 -8.99
C VAL A 174 -8.79 -14.73 -7.67
N TYR A 175 -9.17 -13.88 -6.72
CA TYR A 175 -9.67 -14.32 -5.43
C TYR A 175 -10.97 -15.11 -5.60
N LYS A 176 -11.93 -14.58 -6.38
CA LYS A 176 -13.20 -15.26 -6.67
C LYS A 176 -12.99 -16.58 -7.40
N ARG A 177 -12.00 -16.69 -8.29
CA ARG A 177 -11.68 -17.96 -8.94
C ARG A 177 -11.08 -18.98 -7.96
N SER A 178 -10.24 -18.54 -7.03
CA SER A 178 -9.53 -19.42 -6.09
C SER A 178 -10.39 -19.84 -4.90
N TYR A 179 -11.31 -18.98 -4.44
CA TYR A 179 -12.11 -19.19 -3.23
C TYR A 179 -13.62 -18.99 -3.43
N GLY A 180 -14.07 -18.58 -4.62
CA GLY A 180 -15.50 -18.54 -4.93
C GLY A 180 -16.02 -19.94 -5.17
N SER A 181 -16.91 -20.38 -4.30
CA SER A 181 -17.48 -21.72 -4.38
C SER A 181 -18.28 -21.94 -5.67
N THR A 182 -18.04 -23.07 -6.34
CA THR A 182 -18.99 -23.72 -7.26
C THR A 182 -19.91 -24.73 -6.53
N SER A 183 -19.85 -24.82 -5.19
CA SER A 183 -20.56 -25.82 -4.38
C SER A 183 -21.89 -25.29 -3.84
N ASN A 184 -22.94 -26.02 -4.21
CA ASN A 184 -24.34 -25.87 -3.78
C ASN A 184 -24.58 -26.34 -2.32
N THR A 185 -23.57 -26.26 -1.45
CA THR A 185 -23.67 -26.74 -0.05
C THR A 185 -24.00 -25.57 0.87
N ALA A 186 -25.30 -25.43 1.14
CA ALA A 186 -25.99 -24.27 1.71
C ALA A 186 -25.64 -23.87 3.16
N ASN A 187 -24.50 -24.24 3.73
CA ASN A 187 -24.30 -24.11 5.18
C ASN A 187 -23.16 -23.24 5.69
N GLU A 188 -22.37 -22.54 4.87
CA GLU A 188 -21.66 -21.34 5.34
C GLU A 188 -21.50 -20.28 4.23
N PRO A 189 -21.86 -19.01 4.48
CA PRO A 189 -21.49 -17.93 3.57
C PRO A 189 -19.98 -17.74 3.63
N GLN A 190 -19.26 -18.29 2.64
CA GLN A 190 -17.89 -17.86 2.37
C GLN A 190 -17.96 -16.41 1.90
N PHE A 191 -17.76 -15.46 2.82
CA PHE A 191 -17.67 -14.05 2.50
C PHE A 191 -16.43 -13.84 1.62
N LEU A 192 -16.66 -13.73 0.31
CA LEU A 192 -15.66 -13.25 -0.63
C LEU A 192 -15.30 -11.82 -0.25
N PRO A 193 -14.00 -11.47 -0.12
CA PRO A 193 -13.60 -10.13 0.20
C PRO A 193 -14.03 -9.20 -0.94
N ASP A 194 -14.64 -8.09 -0.56
CA ASP A 194 -14.94 -7.00 -1.49
C ASP A 194 -13.68 -6.13 -1.57
N ILE A 195 -13.01 -6.13 -2.73
CA ILE A 195 -11.80 -5.33 -2.98
C ILE A 195 -12.17 -4.20 -3.93
N ARG A 196 -11.94 -2.94 -3.51
CA ARG A 196 -12.36 -1.76 -4.25
C ARG A 196 -11.19 -0.83 -4.57
N SER A 197 -11.28 -0.10 -5.67
CA SER A 197 -10.39 1.06 -5.86
C SER A 197 -10.95 2.22 -5.05
N HIS A 198 -10.07 2.97 -4.40
CA HIS A 198 -10.44 4.17 -3.67
C HIS A 198 -9.55 5.34 -4.06
N VAL A 199 -10.08 6.56 -3.92
CA VAL A 199 -9.45 7.76 -4.47
C VAL A 199 -8.22 8.15 -3.66
N GLU A 200 -8.32 8.18 -2.33
CA GLU A 200 -7.26 8.65 -1.45
C GLU A 200 -7.17 7.91 -0.12
N ALA A 201 -5.95 7.82 0.43
CA ALA A 201 -5.65 7.11 1.67
C ALA A 201 -6.01 7.85 2.99
N ALA A 202 -6.95 8.81 2.92
CA ALA A 202 -7.41 9.65 4.03
C ALA A 202 -6.34 10.58 4.66
N SER A 203 -6.79 11.42 5.60
CA SER A 203 -6.04 12.56 6.14
C SER A 203 -5.36 12.28 7.50
N MET A 204 -5.02 11.03 7.78
CA MET A 204 -4.31 10.62 9.01
C MET A 204 -3.01 9.87 8.65
N ALA A 205 -2.46 9.11 9.59
CA ALA A 205 -1.28 8.26 9.42
C ALA A 205 -1.28 7.43 8.12
N CYS A 206 -2.44 6.95 7.67
CA CYS A 206 -2.58 6.18 6.41
C CYS A 206 -2.09 6.98 5.19
N GLY A 207 -2.70 8.14 4.94
CA GLY A 207 -2.28 9.02 3.86
C GLY A 207 -0.87 9.55 4.04
N PHE A 208 -0.46 9.84 5.28
CA PHE A 208 0.88 10.33 5.57
C PHE A 208 1.95 9.32 5.14
N VAL A 209 1.85 8.06 5.59
CA VAL A 209 2.76 6.98 5.20
C VAL A 209 2.75 6.77 3.68
N PHE A 210 1.57 6.81 3.05
CA PHE A 210 1.48 6.66 1.60
C PHE A 210 2.21 7.79 0.87
N TYR A 211 1.99 9.05 1.26
CA TYR A 211 2.66 10.19 0.64
C TYR A 211 4.18 10.16 0.87
N GLU A 212 4.64 9.90 2.10
CA GLU A 212 6.06 9.81 2.43
C GLU A 212 6.75 8.77 1.51
N SER A 213 6.17 7.59 1.33
CA SER A 213 6.72 6.56 0.46
C SER A 213 6.74 6.97 -1.02
N LEU A 214 5.65 7.57 -1.51
CA LEU A 214 5.58 8.10 -2.88
C LEU A 214 6.63 9.21 -3.11
N ALA A 215 6.84 10.10 -2.14
CA ALA A 215 7.81 11.19 -2.20
C ALA A 215 9.24 10.67 -2.25
N HIS A 216 9.57 9.63 -1.48
CA HIS A 216 10.87 8.95 -1.56
C HIS A 216 11.15 8.34 -2.94
N CYS A 217 10.14 7.77 -3.60
CA CYS A 217 10.29 7.30 -4.97
C CYS A 217 10.46 8.48 -5.95
N TRP A 218 9.70 9.56 -5.78
CA TRP A 218 9.78 10.77 -6.61
C TRP A 218 11.17 11.41 -6.57
N VAL A 219 11.70 11.70 -5.38
CA VAL A 219 13.00 12.37 -5.22
C VAL A 219 14.14 11.50 -5.76
N ALA A 220 14.04 10.19 -5.63
CA ALA A 220 15.02 9.25 -6.16
C ALA A 220 14.90 9.01 -7.68
N GLY A 221 13.93 9.62 -8.37
CA GLY A 221 13.65 9.35 -9.78
C GLY A 221 13.21 7.91 -10.06
N ARG A 222 12.71 7.20 -9.04
CA ARG A 222 12.26 5.82 -9.11
C ARG A 222 10.78 5.74 -9.47
N LYS A 223 10.38 4.58 -9.99
CA LYS A 223 8.97 4.26 -10.22
C LYS A 223 8.21 4.31 -8.89
N ARG A 224 7.07 5.01 -8.87
CA ARG A 224 6.21 5.10 -7.68
C ARG A 224 5.29 3.88 -7.60
N HIS A 225 5.87 2.68 -7.66
CA HIS A 225 5.15 1.43 -7.42
C HIS A 225 4.90 1.26 -5.92
N VAL A 226 4.01 2.08 -5.40
CA VAL A 226 3.62 2.11 -3.98
C VAL A 226 2.12 1.98 -3.94
N LEU A 227 1.58 1.04 -3.18
CA LEU A 227 0.17 0.93 -2.89
C LEU A 227 -0.06 1.16 -1.41
N PHE A 228 -1.16 1.85 -1.11
CA PHE A 228 -1.76 1.80 0.20
C PHE A 228 -3.06 1.02 0.10
N CYS A 229 -3.30 0.12 1.04
CA CYS A 229 -4.52 -0.66 1.09
C CYS A 229 -5.17 -0.53 2.46
N HIS A 230 -6.42 -0.09 2.51
CA HIS A 230 -7.18 -0.23 3.73
C HIS A 230 -7.76 -1.64 3.86
N VAL A 231 -7.74 -2.16 5.09
CA VAL A 231 -8.29 -3.45 5.48
C VAL A 231 -9.42 -3.26 6.50
N PRO A 232 -10.40 -4.18 6.56
CA PRO A 232 -11.44 -4.17 7.59
C PRO A 232 -10.90 -4.21 9.01
N ARG A 233 -11.74 -3.85 9.98
CA ARG A 233 -11.35 -3.67 11.39
C ARG A 233 -11.19 -4.96 12.18
N GLU A 234 -11.76 -6.05 11.70
CA GLU A 234 -11.86 -7.33 12.38
C GLU A 234 -10.50 -8.03 12.51
N VAL A 235 -10.23 -8.61 13.69
CA VAL A 235 -8.93 -9.21 14.05
C VAL A 235 -9.02 -10.69 14.44
N ASP A 236 -10.18 -11.31 14.27
CA ASP A 236 -10.32 -12.75 14.46
C ASP A 236 -9.55 -13.52 13.37
N GLU A 237 -9.20 -14.78 13.65
CA GLU A 237 -8.38 -15.62 12.78
C GLU A 237 -8.93 -15.73 11.35
N SER A 238 -10.26 -15.83 11.20
CA SER A 238 -10.89 -15.93 9.89
C SER A 238 -10.72 -14.64 9.09
N SER A 239 -10.85 -13.49 9.75
CA SER A 239 -10.68 -12.17 9.15
C SER A 239 -9.25 -11.88 8.77
N ILE A 240 -8.28 -12.23 9.62
CA ILE A 240 -6.85 -12.09 9.30
C ILE A 240 -6.45 -13.02 8.15
N THR A 241 -6.96 -14.26 8.13
CA THR A 241 -6.70 -15.21 7.03
C THR A 241 -7.26 -14.68 5.71
N ARG A 242 -8.52 -14.23 5.71
CA ARG A 242 -9.16 -13.62 4.55
C ARG A 242 -8.41 -12.37 4.07
N GLY A 243 -8.00 -11.51 4.99
CA GLY A 243 -7.20 -10.32 4.67
C GLY A 243 -5.83 -10.66 4.10
N THR A 244 -5.20 -11.72 4.61
CA THR A 244 -3.94 -12.25 4.09
C THR A 244 -4.09 -12.68 2.63
N HIS A 245 -5.11 -13.49 2.33
CA HIS A 245 -5.37 -13.92 0.95
C HIS A 245 -5.75 -12.75 0.03
N ALA A 246 -6.50 -11.77 0.51
CA ALA A 246 -6.88 -10.59 -0.27
C ALA A 246 -5.63 -9.77 -0.65
N VAL A 247 -4.74 -9.53 0.31
CA VAL A 247 -3.47 -8.81 0.07
C VAL A 247 -2.55 -9.59 -0.88
N LEU A 248 -2.48 -10.92 -0.77
CA LEU A 248 -1.74 -11.74 -1.73
C LEU A 248 -2.29 -11.63 -3.16
N ALA A 249 -3.60 -11.62 -3.34
CA ALA A 249 -4.24 -11.40 -4.63
C ALA A 249 -3.89 -10.01 -5.21
N ILE A 250 -3.88 -8.98 -4.35
CA ILE A 250 -3.47 -7.61 -4.72
C ILE A 250 -2.00 -7.58 -5.13
N ILE A 251 -1.11 -8.24 -4.39
CA ILE A 251 0.32 -8.35 -4.72
C ILE A 251 0.51 -8.95 -6.12
N GLY A 252 -0.08 -10.12 -6.37
CA GLY A 252 0.03 -10.80 -7.67
C GLY A 252 -0.49 -9.92 -8.81
N ALA A 253 -1.64 -9.27 -8.61
CA ALA A 253 -2.25 -8.38 -9.59
C ALA A 253 -1.44 -7.10 -9.84
N ALA A 254 -0.83 -6.52 -8.81
CA ALA A 254 0.01 -5.33 -8.93
C ALA A 254 1.31 -5.64 -9.67
N ILE A 255 1.95 -6.78 -9.39
CA ILE A 255 3.13 -7.22 -10.13
C ILE A 255 2.78 -7.52 -11.59
N ALA A 256 1.64 -8.15 -11.87
CA ALA A 256 1.16 -8.35 -13.23
C ALA A 256 0.99 -7.02 -13.99
N ASP A 257 0.44 -6.00 -13.33
CA ASP A 257 0.28 -4.66 -13.90
C ASP A 257 1.64 -3.96 -14.17
N ILE A 258 2.60 -4.11 -13.26
CA ILE A 258 3.97 -3.59 -13.42
C ILE A 258 4.66 -4.25 -14.62
N ILE A 259 4.57 -5.58 -14.73
CA ILE A 259 5.14 -6.34 -15.86
C ILE A 259 4.54 -5.86 -17.18
N GLU A 260 3.21 -5.74 -17.24
CA GLU A 260 2.52 -5.30 -18.46
C GLU A 260 2.90 -3.86 -18.84
N SER A 261 3.01 -2.98 -17.84
CA SER A 261 3.36 -1.57 -18.05
C SER A 261 4.83 -1.35 -18.44
N ALA A 262 5.70 -2.32 -18.18
CA ALA A 262 7.10 -2.30 -18.59
C ALA A 262 7.31 -2.72 -20.05
N LYS A 263 6.34 -3.38 -20.69
CA LYS A 263 6.44 -3.78 -22.10
C LYS A 263 6.48 -2.54 -23.01
N PRO A 264 7.39 -2.49 -24.00
CA PRO A 264 7.36 -1.46 -25.03
C PRO A 264 6.00 -1.49 -25.74
N ARG A 265 5.29 -0.36 -25.78
CA ARG A 265 4.07 -0.28 -26.58
C ARG A 265 4.44 -0.39 -28.06
N ALA A 266 3.69 -1.19 -28.81
CA ALA A 266 3.92 -1.41 -30.24
C ALA A 266 3.82 -0.13 -31.10
N ASP A 267 3.26 0.95 -30.54
CA ASP A 267 3.08 2.26 -31.20
C ASP A 267 4.17 3.29 -30.85
N GLY A 268 5.17 2.94 -30.03
CA GLY A 268 6.25 3.86 -29.64
C GLY A 268 5.78 5.04 -28.76
N GLY A 269 4.53 5.05 -28.29
CA GLY A 269 3.98 6.13 -27.49
C GLY A 269 4.44 6.07 -26.03
N ARG A 270 4.84 7.21 -25.46
CA ARG A 270 4.93 7.36 -24.00
C ARG A 270 3.56 7.03 -23.40
N ALA A 271 3.56 6.43 -22.21
CA ALA A 271 2.37 6.16 -21.43
C ALA A 271 1.48 7.42 -21.26
N GLU A 272 0.46 7.58 -22.11
CA GLU A 272 -0.52 8.68 -22.05
C GLU A 272 -1.25 8.79 -20.71
N TRP A 273 -1.25 7.73 -19.90
CA TRP A 273 -1.87 7.76 -18.57
C TRP A 273 -1.20 8.76 -17.62
N ALA A 274 0.11 9.01 -17.76
CA ALA A 274 0.81 10.00 -16.95
C ALA A 274 0.37 11.45 -17.24
N ILE A 275 -0.25 11.68 -18.40
CA ILE A 275 -0.72 13.02 -18.84
C ILE A 275 -2.23 13.16 -18.62
N ARG A 276 -3.02 12.09 -18.76
CA ARG A 276 -4.49 12.16 -18.62
C ARG A 276 -4.98 12.40 -17.19
N PHE A 277 -4.29 11.90 -16.16
CA PHE A 277 -4.75 12.02 -14.77
C PHE A 277 -4.54 13.40 -14.13
N MET A 278 -3.85 14.34 -14.79
CA MET A 278 -3.80 15.73 -14.32
C MET A 278 -5.08 16.52 -14.68
N ASN A 279 -5.97 15.97 -15.51
CA ASN A 279 -7.10 16.68 -16.09
C ASN A 279 -8.48 16.00 -15.90
N GLU A 280 -8.57 14.91 -15.14
CA GLU A 280 -9.87 14.34 -14.76
C GLU A 280 -10.22 14.76 -13.32
N PRO A 281 -11.42 15.32 -13.07
CA PRO A 281 -11.84 15.82 -11.76
C PRO A 281 -11.94 14.74 -10.69
#